data_AF-A0A947KI44-F1
#
_entry.id   AF-A0A947KI44-F1
#
_cell.length_a   1.000
_cell.length_b   1.000
_cell.length_c   1.000
_cell.angle_alpha   90.00
_cell.angle_beta   90.00
_cell.angle_gamma   90.00
#
_symmetry.space_group_name_H-M   'P 1'
#
loop_
_entity.id
_entity.type
_entity.pdbx_description
1 polymer ?
#
loop_
_entity_poly.entity_id
_entity_poly.type
_entity_poly.pdbx_seq_one_letter_code
_entity_poly.pdbx_strand_id
1 'polypeptide(L)'
;MKISNHDRQILRDLAREKYDIGNLSEQKTTYELWRKLNRLEPTRPLVFIYQIPWNEFKKCEELKPHCAGRDTRALETGLRQELYQWNHFRCDMIVEPVVYSSLVGGPTGSYADYGIQEQL
;
A
#
# COMPACT_ATOMS: atom_id res chain seq x y z
N MET A 1 -5.81 -2.80 21.94
CA MET A 1 -4.44 -3.33 21.76
C MET A 1 -3.44 -2.26 22.18
N LYS A 2 -2.43 -2.58 23.01
CA LYS A 2 -1.37 -1.63 23.37
C LYS A 2 -0.20 -1.80 22.40
N ILE A 3 0.04 -0.81 21.56
CA ILE A 3 1.19 -0.78 20.63
C ILE A 3 2.42 -0.31 21.40
N SER A 4 3.54 -1.03 21.27
CA SER A 4 4.81 -0.67 21.90
C SER A 4 5.35 0.65 21.31
N ASN A 5 6.19 1.38 22.05
CA ASN A 5 6.86 2.57 21.50
C ASN A 5 7.78 2.22 20.32
N HIS A 6 8.39 1.03 20.36
CA HIS A 6 9.25 0.51 19.29
C HIS A 6 8.46 0.29 17.99
N ASP A 7 7.38 -0.48 18.04
CA ASP A 7 6.52 -0.76 16.89
C ASP A 7 5.91 0.54 16.33
N ARG A 8 5.48 1.44 17.23
CA ARG A 8 4.95 2.76 16.84
C ARG A 8 5.97 3.59 16.07
N GLN A 9 7.25 3.54 16.45
CA GLN A 9 8.31 4.28 15.78
C GLN A 9 8.55 3.72 14.38
N ILE A 10 8.74 2.40 14.25
CA ILE A 10 8.93 1.71 12.97
C ILE A 10 7.81 2.06 11.98
N LEU A 11 6.56 1.93 12.41
CA LEU A 11 5.41 2.18 11.55
C LEU A 11 5.30 3.64 11.11
N ARG A 12 5.66 4.59 11.98
CA ARG A 12 5.64 6.02 11.62
C ARG A 12 6.72 6.39 10.63
N ASP A 13 7.91 5.78 10.75
CA ASP A 13 9.01 6.04 9.83
C ASP A 13 8.67 5.53 8.43
N LEU A 14 8.17 4.29 8.33
CA LEU A 14 7.69 3.74 7.05
C LEU A 14 6.51 4.53 6.47
N ALA A 15 5.56 4.94 7.30
CA ALA A 15 4.42 5.75 6.86
C ALA A 15 4.85 7.15 6.37
N ARG A 16 5.90 7.73 6.96
CA ARG A 16 6.47 9.00 6.49
C ARG A 16 7.10 8.85 5.11
N GLU A 17 7.88 7.79 4.90
CA GLU A 17 8.45 7.51 3.57
C GLU A 17 7.36 7.34 2.51
N LYS A 18 6.31 6.56 2.83
CA LYS A 18 5.13 6.42 1.97
C LYS A 18 4.46 7.77 1.68
N TYR A 19 4.28 8.61 2.69
CA TYR A 19 3.68 9.93 2.55
C TYR A 19 4.51 10.84 1.64
N ASP A 20 5.83 10.86 1.82
CA ASP A 20 6.73 11.69 1.01
C ASP A 20 6.70 11.24 -0.46
N ILE A 21 6.74 9.93 -0.70
CA ILE A 21 6.61 9.32 -2.04
C ILE A 21 5.25 9.67 -2.67
N GLY A 22 4.16 9.54 -1.92
CA GLY A 22 2.80 9.81 -2.43
C GLY A 22 2.57 11.27 -2.83
N ASN A 23 3.40 12.20 -2.33
CA ASN A 23 3.31 13.63 -2.62
C ASN A 23 4.31 14.12 -3.67
N LEU A 24 5.13 13.24 -4.26
CA LEU A 24 6.04 13.61 -5.34
C LEU A 24 5.29 14.16 -6.55
N SER A 25 5.87 15.14 -7.25
CA SER A 25 5.24 15.73 -8.43
C SER A 25 5.06 14.73 -9.58
N GLU A 26 5.98 13.76 -9.72
CA GLU A 26 5.90 12.71 -10.74
C GLU A 26 4.65 11.81 -10.59
N GLN A 27 4.16 11.62 -9.37
CA GLN A 27 2.92 10.87 -9.12
C GLN A 27 1.70 11.53 -9.75
N LYS A 28 1.66 12.87 -9.77
CA LYS A 28 0.57 13.60 -10.44
C LYS A 28 0.59 13.33 -11.94
N THR A 29 1.77 13.29 -12.55
CA THR A 29 1.93 12.95 -13.97
C THR A 29 1.48 11.51 -14.25
N THR A 30 1.94 10.55 -13.45
CA THR A 30 1.54 9.13 -13.60
C THR A 30 0.04 8.94 -13.38
N TYR A 31 -0.56 9.64 -12.41
CA TYR A 31 -2.00 9.60 -12.15
C TYR A 31 -2.82 10.07 -13.36
N GLU A 32 -2.43 11.20 -13.98
CA GLU A 32 -3.10 11.68 -15.18
C GLU A 32 -2.93 10.74 -16.38
N LEU A 33 -1.78 10.06 -16.50
CA LEU A 33 -1.61 9.01 -17.51
C LEU A 33 -2.60 7.85 -17.28
N TRP A 34 -2.72 7.35 -16.05
CA TRP A 34 -3.71 6.32 -15.72
C TRP A 34 -5.13 6.77 -15.99
N ARG A 35 -5.46 8.02 -15.64
CA ARG A 35 -6.79 8.61 -15.90
C ARG A 35 -7.11 8.65 -17.39
N LYS A 36 -6.16 9.08 -18.23
CA LYS A 36 -6.31 9.09 -19.69
C LYS A 36 -6.48 7.69 -20.26
N LEU A 37 -5.64 6.75 -19.85
CA LEU A 37 -5.74 5.34 -20.25
C LEU A 37 -7.12 4.77 -19.92
N ASN A 38 -7.62 5.01 -18.71
CA ASN A 38 -8.94 4.57 -18.26
C ASN A 38 -10.11 5.28 -18.97
N ARG A 39 -9.86 6.43 -19.60
CA ARG A 39 -10.81 7.16 -20.46
C ARG A 39 -10.70 6.77 -21.93
N LEU A 40 -9.88 5.76 -22.27
CA LEU A 40 -9.59 5.34 -23.64
C LEU A 40 -8.93 6.45 -24.49
N GLU A 41 -8.26 7.39 -23.84
CA GLU A 41 -7.48 8.42 -24.51
C GLU A 41 -6.06 7.88 -24.81
N PRO A 42 -5.51 8.11 -26.01
CA PRO A 42 -4.18 7.60 -26.35
C PRO A 42 -3.07 8.11 -25.42
N THR A 43 -2.31 7.18 -24.83
CA THR A 43 -1.07 7.43 -24.09
C THR A 43 0.00 6.44 -24.51
N ARG A 44 1.25 6.59 -24.03
CA ARG A 44 2.18 5.45 -24.04
C ARG A 44 1.58 4.29 -23.22
N PRO A 45 1.97 3.03 -23.49
CA PRO A 45 1.62 1.92 -22.61
C PRO A 45 2.07 2.19 -21.17
N LEU A 46 1.20 1.86 -20.21
CA LEU A 46 1.51 1.90 -18.78
C LEU A 46 1.76 0.49 -18.28
N VAL A 47 2.75 0.34 -17.40
CA VAL A 47 3.17 -0.93 -16.85
C VAL A 47 2.79 -1.01 -15.38
N PHE A 48 1.90 -1.95 -15.07
CA PHE A 48 1.45 -2.22 -13.71
C PHE A 48 1.89 -3.61 -13.26
N ILE A 49 2.79 -3.65 -12.28
CA ILE A 49 3.24 -4.88 -11.62
C ILE A 49 2.45 -4.99 -10.33
N TYR A 50 1.60 -6.02 -10.17
CA TYR A 50 0.75 -6.15 -8.98
C TYR A 50 0.70 -7.55 -8.38
N GLN A 51 1.22 -8.56 -9.07
CA GLN A 51 1.30 -9.93 -8.58
C GLN A 51 2.77 -10.30 -8.36
N ILE A 52 3.25 -10.03 -7.15
CA ILE A 52 4.62 -10.31 -6.76
C ILE A 52 4.62 -11.53 -5.84
N PRO A 53 5.45 -12.55 -6.10
CA PRO A 53 5.54 -13.74 -5.26
C PRO A 53 6.35 -13.42 -3.99
N TRP A 54 5.80 -12.59 -3.10
CA TRP A 54 6.48 -12.10 -1.89
C TRP A 54 7.10 -13.21 -1.02
N ASN A 55 6.54 -14.41 -1.08
CA ASN A 55 7.05 -15.58 -0.37
C ASN A 55 8.46 -16.02 -0.83
N GLU A 56 8.85 -15.72 -2.06
CA GLU A 56 10.20 -16.01 -2.57
C GLU A 56 11.25 -15.02 -2.05
N PHE A 57 10.80 -13.87 -1.54
CA PHE A 57 11.67 -12.80 -1.04
C PHE A 57 11.95 -12.88 0.47
N LYS A 58 11.59 -13.99 1.14
CA LYS A 58 11.74 -14.15 2.60
C LYS A 58 13.15 -13.94 3.15
N LYS A 59 14.18 -14.04 2.31
CA LYS A 59 15.60 -13.83 2.67
C LYS A 59 16.08 -12.38 2.47
N CYS A 60 15.22 -11.50 1.94
CA CYS A 60 15.54 -10.09 1.76
C CYS A 60 15.42 -9.35 3.09
N GLU A 61 16.52 -8.78 3.58
CA GLU A 61 16.53 -8.07 4.87
C GLU A 61 15.66 -6.80 4.84
N GLU A 62 15.53 -6.12 3.69
CA GLU A 62 14.66 -4.92 3.56
C GLU A 62 13.17 -5.22 3.86
N LEU A 63 12.73 -6.45 3.54
CA LEU A 63 11.35 -6.92 3.69
C LEU A 63 11.08 -7.58 5.05
N LYS A 64 12.09 -7.69 5.90
CA LYS A 64 11.96 -8.35 7.21
C LYS A 64 11.26 -7.43 8.20
N PRO A 65 10.13 -7.86 8.80
CA PRO A 65 9.45 -7.05 9.79
C PRO A 65 10.18 -7.09 11.14
N HIS A 66 10.22 -5.94 11.83
CA HIS A 66 10.88 -5.75 13.12
C HIS A 66 9.91 -5.49 14.27
N CYS A 67 8.63 -5.20 13.99
CA CYS A 67 7.59 -5.05 15.01
C CYS A 67 7.43 -6.33 15.84
N ALA A 68 7.13 -6.16 17.13
CA ALA A 68 6.88 -7.28 18.04
C ALA A 68 5.41 -7.74 18.02
N GLY A 69 4.45 -6.83 17.83
CA GLY A 69 3.03 -7.16 17.78
C GLY A 69 2.64 -7.96 16.54
N ARG A 70 1.59 -8.78 16.63
CA ARG A 70 1.06 -9.52 15.47
C ARG A 70 0.47 -8.56 14.43
N ASP A 71 -0.41 -7.67 14.86
CA ASP A 71 -1.12 -6.76 13.95
C ASP A 71 -0.20 -5.68 13.40
N THR A 72 0.76 -5.21 14.20
CA THR A 72 1.80 -4.26 13.77
C THR A 72 2.76 -4.87 12.75
N ARG A 73 3.10 -6.17 12.88
CA ARG A 73 3.87 -6.89 11.85
C ARG A 73 3.15 -7.01 10.52
N ALA A 74 1.83 -7.23 10.54
CA ALA A 74 1.04 -7.28 9.32
C ALA A 74 1.07 -5.92 8.60
N LEU A 75 0.87 -4.82 9.34
CA LEU A 75 0.94 -3.47 8.81
C LEU A 75 2.34 -3.12 8.28
N GLU A 76 3.38 -3.42 9.04
CA GLU A 76 4.77 -3.21 8.64
C GLU A 76 5.10 -3.99 7.35
N THR A 77 4.69 -5.25 7.27
CA THR A 77 4.93 -6.09 6.09
C THR A 77 4.34 -5.44 4.84
N GLY A 78 3.11 -4.95 4.90
CA GLY A 78 2.47 -4.26 3.77
C GLY A 78 3.22 -2.98 3.36
N LEU A 79 3.60 -2.14 4.33
CA LEU A 79 4.36 -0.92 4.06
C LEU A 79 5.73 -1.23 3.43
N ARG A 80 6.47 -2.21 3.97
CA ARG A 80 7.77 -2.61 3.43
C ARG A 80 7.67 -3.15 2.02
N GLN A 81 6.65 -3.95 1.71
CA GLN A 81 6.42 -4.47 0.37
C GLN A 81 6.12 -3.36 -0.64
N GLU A 82 5.27 -2.40 -0.28
CA GLU A 82 4.94 -1.24 -1.13
C GLU A 82 6.16 -0.37 -1.40
N LEU A 83 6.95 -0.06 -0.35
CA LEU A 83 8.19 0.72 -0.46
C LEU A 83 9.27 -0.04 -1.24
N TYR A 84 9.41 -1.34 -1.03
CA TYR A 84 10.34 -2.19 -1.78
C TYR A 84 9.99 -2.19 -3.28
N GLN A 85 8.71 -2.34 -3.61
CA GLN A 85 8.25 -2.24 -4.99
C GLN A 85 8.58 -0.88 -5.61
N TRP A 86 8.30 0.22 -4.89
CA TRP A 86 8.62 1.57 -5.34
C TRP A 86 10.12 1.77 -5.60
N ASN A 87 10.98 1.16 -4.78
CA ASN A 87 12.44 1.32 -4.85
C ASN A 87 13.09 0.43 -5.91
N HIS A 88 12.56 -0.77 -6.18
CA HIS A 88 13.22 -1.76 -7.04
C HIS A 88 12.56 -1.97 -8.40
N PHE A 89 11.24 -1.79 -8.51
CA PHE A 89 10.50 -1.98 -9.78
C PHE A 89 9.25 -1.11 -9.86
N ARG A 90 9.47 0.21 -9.74
CA ARG A 90 8.46 1.28 -9.70
C ARG A 90 7.47 1.26 -10.88
N CYS A 91 7.99 1.16 -12.11
CA CYS A 91 7.21 1.30 -13.34
C CYS A 91 6.22 2.50 -13.25
N ASP A 92 4.94 2.27 -13.54
CA ASP A 92 3.88 3.28 -13.44
C ASP A 92 3.05 3.11 -12.16
N MET A 93 3.65 2.64 -11.07
CA MET A 93 2.99 2.50 -9.77
C MET A 93 2.53 3.87 -9.22
N ILE A 94 1.34 3.88 -8.63
CA ILE A 94 0.86 4.97 -7.78
C ILE A 94 0.96 4.53 -6.33
N VAL A 95 1.63 5.35 -5.51
CA VAL A 95 1.65 5.20 -4.04
C VAL A 95 0.78 6.29 -3.46
N GLU A 96 -0.23 5.91 -2.68
CA GLU A 96 -1.13 6.89 -2.04
C GLU A 96 -0.54 7.39 -0.72
N PRO A 97 -0.66 8.68 -0.36
CA PRO A 97 -0.10 9.23 0.88
C PRO A 97 -0.99 8.94 2.11
N VAL A 98 -1.56 7.73 2.19
CA VAL A 98 -2.47 7.30 3.25
C VAL A 98 -2.16 5.86 3.69
N VAL A 99 -2.53 5.54 4.92
CA VAL A 99 -2.51 4.16 5.44
C VAL A 99 -3.94 3.73 5.70
N TYR A 100 -4.40 2.73 4.97
CA TYR A 100 -5.75 2.20 5.11
C TYR A 100 -5.88 1.38 6.40
N SER A 101 -6.92 1.66 7.17
CA SER A 101 -7.28 0.84 8.32
C SER A 101 -8.11 -0.36 7.86
N SER A 102 -7.78 -1.55 8.35
CA SER A 102 -8.51 -2.79 8.03
C SER A 102 -9.90 -2.86 8.67
N LEU A 103 -10.30 -1.86 9.46
CA LEU A 103 -11.67 -1.70 9.97
C LEU A 103 -12.59 -1.30 8.81
N VAL A 104 -12.97 -2.31 8.05
CA VAL A 104 -14.07 -2.24 7.12
C VAL A 104 -15.29 -2.74 7.89
N GLY A 105 -16.05 -1.80 8.44
CA GLY A 105 -17.45 -2.04 8.79
C GLY A 105 -18.24 -2.15 7.49
N GLY A 106 -18.19 -3.34 6.90
CA GLY A 106 -18.71 -3.67 5.57
C GLY A 106 -17.87 -4.80 4.97
N PRO A 107 -18.43 -5.75 4.24
CA PRO A 107 -17.69 -6.93 3.82
C PRO A 107 -16.58 -6.49 2.86
N THR A 108 -15.35 -6.88 3.16
CA THR A 108 -14.11 -6.44 2.50
C THR A 108 -13.98 -7.01 1.08
N GLY A 109 -14.84 -6.57 0.19
CA GLY A 109 -14.73 -6.70 -1.25
C GLY A 109 -15.62 -5.66 -1.87
N SER A 110 -15.17 -4.99 -2.92
CA SER A 110 -16.00 -4.11 -3.77
C SER A 110 -17.22 -4.82 -4.41
N TYR A 111 -17.49 -6.06 -4.03
CA TYR A 111 -18.57 -6.94 -4.47
C TYR A 111 -19.66 -7.20 -3.42
N ALA A 112 -19.54 -6.63 -2.22
CA ALA A 112 -20.36 -7.06 -1.10
C ALA A 112 -20.97 -5.85 -0.38
N ASP A 113 -21.99 -5.25 -0.95
CA ASP A 113 -23.04 -4.62 -0.16
C ASP A 113 -24.21 -5.61 -0.13
N TYR A 114 -24.18 -6.57 0.80
CA TYR A 114 -25.26 -7.57 0.95
C TYR A 114 -26.51 -7.01 1.65
N GLY A 115 -26.67 -5.68 1.73
CA GLY A 115 -27.84 -5.07 2.36
C GLY A 115 -27.96 -5.38 3.85
N ILE A 116 -26.85 -5.68 4.53
CA ILE A 116 -26.84 -5.90 5.97
C ILE A 116 -26.88 -4.53 6.65
N GLN A 117 -28.03 -4.19 7.23
CA GLN A 117 -28.19 -3.03 8.09
C GLN A 117 -27.96 -3.44 9.54
N GLU A 118 -27.14 -2.68 10.25
CA GLU A 118 -26.97 -2.81 11.70
C GLU A 118 -28.34 -2.60 12.36
N GLN A 119 -28.84 -3.60 13.07
CA GLN A 119 -30.03 -3.46 13.92
C GLN A 119 -29.56 -2.93 15.29
N LEU A 120 -29.87 -1.66 15.54
CA LEU A 120 -29.76 -1.01 16.85
C LEU A 120 -30.88 -1.48 17.80
#